data_AF-A0A7S0V8E8-F1
#
_entry.id   AF-A0A7S0V8E8-F1
#
_cell.length_a   1.000
_cell.length_b   1.000
_cell.length_c   1.000
_cell.angle_alpha   90.00
_cell.angle_beta   90.00
_cell.angle_gamma   90.00
#
_symmetry.space_group_name_H-M   'P 1'
#
loop_
_entity.id
_entity.type
_entity.pdbx_description
1 polymer ?
#
loop_
_entity_poly.entity_id
_entity_poly.type
_entity_poly.pdbx_seq_one_letter_code
_entity_poly.pdbx_strand_id
1 'polypeptide(L)'
;GGGRGGGASAAATAAGSPSFSTQTSKRDFLSVLTSSAPTVFPFLCSVLQLHFDAASAAAAGQQQVHMSAITAALNALTSWVEWTPISRLANSNVLPACSFFLASSPEFRIQALDVIKAISYRKRSKENVGDYRRLMLQVAERLLAGTSAMGLMQPTAALMDELDVDGSLGEFALHLAETMSVFGEAHFRCLVPASTSAAAATAAAASGAAVCSAADAAALAAIGGPDSLSVANAFCMQALVLTRHPRNVPVVAALTNFWVTLFRDSIREDQLGAALARHATAAAAGYKSADISQMPISLPHELCVAVLQASCELMRQTVPSSDPVVRG
;
A
#
# COMPACT_ATOMS: atom_id res chain seq x y z
N GLY A 1 0.48 -9.39 -95.92
CA GLY A 1 -0.32 -8.36 -95.24
C GLY A 1 -0.85 -8.92 -93.94
N GLY A 2 -0.69 -8.18 -92.85
CA GLY A 2 -1.25 -8.49 -91.52
C GLY A 2 -0.20 -8.60 -90.41
N GLY A 3 -0.32 -7.76 -89.37
CA GLY A 3 0.18 -8.10 -88.02
C GLY A 3 0.77 -6.99 -87.15
N ARG A 4 -0.02 -6.57 -86.14
CA ARG A 4 0.33 -6.26 -84.72
C ARG A 4 1.13 -5.00 -84.33
N GLY A 5 0.61 -4.30 -83.31
CA GLY A 5 1.34 -4.11 -82.05
C GLY A 5 1.26 -2.74 -81.34
N GLY A 6 0.70 -2.74 -80.11
CA GLY A 6 1.06 -1.87 -78.96
C GLY A 6 0.56 -0.41 -78.97
N GLY A 7 0.12 0.22 -77.89
CA GLY A 7 0.03 -0.11 -76.47
C GLY A 7 -0.36 1.17 -75.74
N ALA A 8 -1.44 1.15 -74.96
CA ALA A 8 -1.93 2.30 -74.19
C ALA A 8 -1.30 2.30 -72.79
N SER A 9 -0.69 3.42 -72.39
CA SER A 9 -0.21 3.68 -71.03
C SER A 9 -1.22 4.54 -70.29
N ALA A 10 -1.83 3.97 -69.25
CA ALA A 10 -2.76 4.63 -68.35
C ALA A 10 -2.03 5.08 -67.08
N ALA A 11 -2.34 6.30 -66.66
CA ALA A 11 -1.85 6.94 -65.45
C ALA A 11 -2.34 6.20 -64.19
N ALA A 12 -1.40 5.85 -63.31
CA ALA A 12 -1.71 5.35 -61.97
C ALA A 12 -1.44 6.47 -60.94
N THR A 13 -2.52 7.06 -60.45
CA THR A 13 -2.58 7.84 -59.21
C THR A 13 -2.27 6.94 -58.02
N ALA A 14 -1.05 7.08 -57.47
CA ALA A 14 -0.68 6.46 -56.21
C ALA A 14 -1.35 7.22 -55.05
N ALA A 15 -2.44 6.67 -54.53
CA ALA A 15 -2.99 7.06 -53.24
C ALA A 15 -2.00 6.69 -52.12
N GLY A 16 -1.39 7.70 -51.50
CA GLY A 16 -0.56 7.52 -50.32
C GLY A 16 -1.43 7.15 -49.13
N SER A 17 -1.43 5.86 -48.77
CA SER A 17 -1.97 5.41 -47.48
C SER A 17 -1.19 6.09 -46.34
N PRO A 18 -1.84 6.74 -45.37
CA PRO A 18 -1.15 7.25 -44.20
C PRO A 18 -0.70 6.06 -43.36
N SER A 19 0.61 5.79 -43.37
CA SER A 19 1.24 4.93 -42.38
C SER A 19 1.15 5.62 -41.03
N PHE A 20 0.02 5.47 -40.33
CA PHE A 20 -0.03 5.77 -38.91
C PHE A 20 0.96 4.83 -38.23
N SER A 21 2.06 5.39 -37.73
CA SER A 21 2.97 4.65 -36.86
C SER A 21 2.15 4.20 -35.65
N THR A 22 1.95 2.89 -35.52
CA THR A 22 1.18 2.22 -34.45
C THR A 22 1.57 2.70 -33.05
N GLN A 23 2.80 3.20 -32.90
CA GLN A 23 3.34 3.79 -31.68
C GLN A 23 2.67 5.11 -31.26
N THR A 24 2.30 5.98 -32.22
CA THR A 24 1.61 7.25 -31.92
C THR A 24 0.19 6.97 -31.43
N SER A 25 -0.51 6.04 -32.06
CA SER A 25 -1.85 5.58 -31.66
C SER A 25 -1.88 5.00 -30.24
N LYS A 26 -0.89 4.17 -29.86
CA LYS A 26 -0.79 3.62 -28.49
C LYS A 26 -0.61 4.72 -27.44
N ARG A 27 0.26 5.70 -27.71
CA ARG A 27 0.53 6.80 -26.76
C ARG A 27 -0.70 7.68 -26.57
N ASP A 28 -1.42 7.97 -27.65
CA ASP A 28 -2.63 8.78 -27.61
C ASP A 28 -3.76 8.03 -26.88
N PHE A 29 -3.91 6.72 -27.10
CA PHE A 29 -4.83 5.88 -26.33
C PHE A 29 -4.52 5.89 -24.83
N LEU A 30 -3.26 5.69 -24.44
CA LEU A 30 -2.86 5.73 -23.02
C LEU A 30 -3.06 7.11 -22.41
N SER A 31 -2.87 8.18 -23.18
CA SER A 31 -3.17 9.54 -22.73
C SER A 31 -4.66 9.72 -22.46
N VAL A 32 -5.53 9.25 -23.36
CA VAL A 32 -6.99 9.29 -23.19
C VAL A 32 -7.41 8.44 -21.98
N LEU A 33 -6.89 7.22 -21.87
CA LEU A 33 -7.18 6.31 -20.76
C LEU A 33 -6.72 6.90 -19.41
N THR A 34 -5.57 7.54 -19.37
CA THR A 34 -5.09 8.23 -18.17
C THR A 34 -5.95 9.45 -17.84
N SER A 35 -6.44 10.16 -18.86
CA SER A 35 -7.31 11.32 -18.69
C SER A 35 -8.71 10.95 -18.18
N SER A 36 -9.16 9.69 -18.35
CA SER A 36 -10.45 9.22 -17.86
C SER A 36 -10.42 8.74 -16.40
N ALA A 37 -9.24 8.56 -15.78
CA ALA A 37 -9.13 8.12 -14.39
C ALA A 37 -9.97 8.94 -13.37
N PRO A 38 -10.05 10.29 -13.46
CA PRO A 38 -10.92 11.09 -12.58
C PRO A 38 -12.41 10.79 -12.72
N THR A 39 -12.84 10.19 -13.84
CA THR A 39 -14.23 9.76 -14.06
C THR A 39 -14.41 8.30 -13.67
N VAL A 40 -13.41 7.45 -13.96
CA VAL A 40 -13.50 6.00 -13.72
C VAL A 40 -13.45 5.66 -12.23
N PHE A 41 -12.59 6.29 -11.44
CA PHE A 41 -12.53 5.97 -10.00
C PHE A 41 -13.83 6.29 -9.27
N PRO A 42 -14.43 7.49 -9.39
CA PRO A 42 -15.72 7.75 -8.77
C PRO A 42 -16.83 6.82 -9.28
N PHE A 43 -16.81 6.46 -10.56
CA PHE A 43 -17.76 5.49 -11.11
C PHE A 43 -17.62 4.13 -10.43
N LEU A 44 -16.41 3.56 -10.36
CA LEU A 44 -16.18 2.27 -9.70
C LEU A 44 -16.54 2.32 -8.20
N CYS A 45 -16.20 3.40 -7.50
CA CYS A 45 -16.62 3.60 -6.11
C CYS A 45 -18.14 3.69 -5.97
N SER A 46 -18.84 4.32 -6.91
CA SER A 46 -20.32 4.38 -6.90
C SER A 46 -20.96 3.01 -7.14
N VAL A 47 -20.36 2.17 -8.00
CA VAL A 47 -20.78 0.79 -8.22
C VAL A 47 -20.60 -0.02 -6.94
N LEU A 48 -19.46 0.11 -6.26
CA LEU A 48 -19.21 -0.54 -4.98
C LEU A 48 -20.28 -0.17 -3.94
N GLN A 49 -20.54 1.12 -3.75
CA GLN A 49 -21.55 1.60 -2.80
C GLN A 49 -22.95 1.10 -3.15
N LEU A 50 -23.36 1.27 -4.41
CA LEU A 50 -24.70 0.89 -4.88
C LEU A 50 -24.98 -0.60 -4.68
N HIS A 51 -24.03 -1.46 -5.07
CA HIS A 51 -24.21 -2.89 -4.94
C HIS A 51 -24.05 -3.36 -3.49
N PHE A 52 -23.24 -2.70 -2.67
CA PHE A 52 -23.15 -3.00 -1.24
C PHE A 52 -24.47 -2.71 -0.52
N ASP A 53 -25.04 -1.53 -0.73
CA ASP A 53 -26.32 -1.14 -0.14
C ASP A 53 -27.44 -2.07 -0.61
N ALA A 54 -27.47 -2.40 -1.91
CA ALA A 54 -28.45 -3.33 -2.45
C ALA A 54 -28.26 -4.77 -1.94
N ALA A 55 -27.03 -5.26 -1.77
CA ALA A 55 -26.76 -6.57 -1.17
C ALA A 55 -27.28 -6.65 0.27
N SER A 56 -27.10 -5.58 1.05
CA SER A 56 -27.56 -5.51 2.43
C SER A 56 -29.09 -5.54 2.57
N ALA A 57 -29.81 -5.02 1.56
CA ALA A 57 -31.27 -4.99 1.52
C ALA A 57 -31.90 -6.17 0.75
N ALA A 58 -31.12 -6.95 0.01
CA ALA A 58 -31.62 -8.00 -0.87
C ALA A 58 -32.12 -9.23 -0.11
N ALA A 59 -33.20 -9.83 -0.61
CA ALA A 59 -33.69 -11.12 -0.14
C ALA A 59 -32.71 -12.25 -0.48
N ALA A 60 -32.80 -13.35 0.27
CA ALA A 60 -31.99 -14.54 0.06
C ALA A 60 -32.08 -15.02 -1.41
N GLY A 61 -30.93 -15.07 -2.09
CA GLY A 61 -30.81 -15.46 -3.50
C GLY A 61 -30.47 -14.33 -4.48
N GLN A 62 -30.81 -13.07 -4.17
CA GLN A 62 -30.44 -11.91 -5.01
C GLN A 62 -29.12 -11.26 -4.59
N GLN A 63 -28.67 -11.52 -3.36
CA GLN A 63 -27.39 -11.03 -2.83
C GLN A 63 -26.20 -11.41 -3.71
N GLN A 64 -26.21 -12.60 -4.32
CA GLN A 64 -25.09 -13.10 -5.13
C GLN A 64 -24.78 -12.21 -6.34
N VAL A 65 -25.81 -11.63 -6.97
CA VAL A 65 -25.63 -10.75 -8.13
C VAL A 65 -24.97 -9.44 -7.70
N HIS A 66 -25.29 -8.94 -6.51
CA HIS A 66 -24.64 -7.75 -5.97
C HIS A 66 -23.21 -8.04 -5.50
N MET A 67 -22.97 -9.18 -4.85
CA MET A 67 -21.62 -9.57 -4.43
C MET A 67 -20.68 -9.77 -5.62
N SER A 68 -21.16 -10.37 -6.73
CA SER A 68 -20.34 -10.53 -7.93
C SER A 68 -19.98 -9.20 -8.59
N ALA A 69 -20.89 -8.22 -8.57
CA ALA A 69 -20.63 -6.86 -9.06
C ALA A 69 -19.58 -6.14 -8.19
N ILE A 70 -19.65 -6.29 -6.86
CA ILE A 70 -18.65 -5.72 -5.93
C ILE A 70 -17.27 -6.33 -6.22
N THR A 71 -17.17 -7.65 -6.32
CA THR A 71 -15.92 -8.35 -6.65
C THR A 71 -15.35 -7.90 -8.00
N ALA A 72 -16.21 -7.78 -9.03
CA ALA A 72 -15.78 -7.29 -10.34
C ALA A 72 -15.25 -5.84 -10.28
N ALA A 73 -15.89 -4.98 -9.50
CA ALA A 73 -15.44 -3.60 -9.31
C ALA A 73 -14.12 -3.50 -8.53
N LEU A 74 -13.93 -4.31 -7.48
CA LEU A 74 -12.64 -4.39 -6.76
C LEU A 74 -11.51 -4.91 -7.66
N ASN A 75 -11.76 -5.96 -8.45
CA ASN A 75 -10.78 -6.48 -9.40
C ASN A 75 -10.41 -5.45 -10.49
N ALA A 76 -11.41 -4.70 -10.97
CA ALA A 76 -11.17 -3.59 -11.88
C ALA A 76 -10.30 -2.52 -11.20
N LEU A 77 -10.60 -2.13 -9.96
CA LEU A 77 -9.78 -1.19 -9.21
C LEU A 77 -8.34 -1.67 -9.09
N THR A 78 -8.08 -2.94 -8.75
CA THR A 78 -6.72 -3.51 -8.68
C THR A 78 -5.93 -3.26 -9.97
N SER A 79 -6.57 -3.44 -11.13
CA SER A 79 -5.94 -3.18 -12.44
C SER A 79 -5.75 -1.68 -12.71
N TRP A 80 -6.71 -0.83 -12.33
CA TRP A 80 -6.63 0.62 -12.58
C TRP A 80 -5.56 1.30 -11.72
N VAL A 81 -5.42 0.90 -10.45
CA VAL A 81 -4.49 1.56 -9.52
C VAL A 81 -3.02 1.30 -9.86
N GLU A 82 -2.70 0.19 -10.54
CA GLU A 82 -1.33 -0.23 -10.87
C GLU A 82 -0.60 0.81 -11.75
N TRP A 83 -1.29 1.34 -12.77
CA TRP A 83 -0.68 2.21 -13.78
C TRP A 83 -1.15 3.67 -13.74
N THR A 84 -2.23 3.98 -13.04
CA THR A 84 -2.77 5.35 -12.97
C THR A 84 -1.79 6.29 -12.25
N PRO A 85 -1.55 7.53 -12.72
CA PRO A 85 -0.62 8.45 -12.05
C PRO A 85 -0.94 8.66 -10.56
N ILE A 86 0.08 8.66 -9.70
CA ILE A 86 -0.09 8.76 -8.23
C ILE A 86 -0.88 9.99 -7.81
N SER A 87 -0.70 11.12 -8.49
CA SER A 87 -1.45 12.35 -8.17
C SER A 87 -2.96 12.19 -8.38
N ARG A 88 -3.40 11.35 -9.33
CA ARG A 88 -4.83 11.04 -9.52
C ARG A 88 -5.33 10.10 -8.43
N LEU A 89 -4.54 9.10 -8.09
CA LEU A 89 -4.88 8.12 -7.05
C LEU A 89 -4.97 8.76 -5.66
N ALA A 90 -4.05 9.66 -5.32
CA ALA A 90 -4.03 10.40 -4.06
C ALA A 90 -5.27 11.29 -3.83
N ASN A 91 -5.95 11.67 -4.92
CA ASN A 91 -7.17 12.49 -4.92
C ASN A 91 -8.43 11.67 -5.17
N SER A 92 -8.35 10.34 -5.17
CA SER A 92 -9.47 9.44 -5.43
C SER A 92 -10.10 8.91 -4.14
N ASN A 93 -11.31 8.35 -4.25
CA ASN A 93 -12.01 7.71 -3.14
C ASN A 93 -11.72 6.20 -3.02
N VAL A 94 -10.69 5.69 -3.71
CA VAL A 94 -10.37 4.26 -3.73
C VAL A 94 -9.93 3.77 -2.35
N LEU A 95 -8.97 4.46 -1.71
CA LEU A 95 -8.46 4.05 -0.40
C LEU A 95 -9.51 4.11 0.72
N PRO A 96 -10.34 5.17 0.84
CA PRO A 96 -11.47 5.16 1.76
C PRO A 96 -12.44 4.00 1.51
N ALA A 97 -12.77 3.70 0.25
CA ALA A 97 -13.65 2.57 -0.08
C ALA A 97 -13.03 1.22 0.35
N CYS A 98 -11.75 0.98 0.05
CA CYS A 98 -11.05 -0.23 0.49
C CYS A 98 -11.02 -0.32 2.03
N SER A 99 -10.73 0.77 2.74
CA SER A 99 -10.76 0.83 4.20
C SER A 99 -12.11 0.43 4.79
N PHE A 100 -13.21 0.85 4.14
CA PHE A 100 -14.56 0.47 4.54
C PHE A 100 -14.77 -1.05 4.42
N PHE A 101 -14.40 -1.66 3.30
CA PHE A 101 -14.52 -3.10 3.09
C PHE A 101 -13.63 -3.90 4.06
N LEU A 102 -12.43 -3.42 4.39
CA LEU A 102 -11.60 -4.04 5.42
C LEU A 102 -12.32 -4.10 6.77
N ALA A 103 -12.88 -2.98 7.21
CA ALA A 103 -13.53 -2.88 8.52
C ALA A 103 -14.86 -3.66 8.57
N SER A 104 -15.73 -3.44 7.58
CA SER A 104 -17.16 -3.76 7.70
C SER A 104 -17.59 -5.02 6.97
N SER A 105 -16.77 -5.55 6.06
CA SER A 105 -17.23 -6.53 5.06
C SER A 105 -16.29 -7.73 4.94
N PRO A 106 -16.45 -8.79 5.77
CA PRO A 106 -15.54 -9.94 5.79
C PRO A 106 -15.33 -10.58 4.42
N GLU A 107 -16.40 -10.71 3.64
CA GLU A 107 -16.43 -11.32 2.30
C GLU A 107 -15.49 -10.63 1.28
N PHE A 108 -15.17 -9.35 1.50
CA PHE A 108 -14.44 -8.51 0.54
C PHE A 108 -13.07 -8.04 1.05
N ARG A 109 -12.66 -8.47 2.25
CA ARG A 109 -11.42 -7.96 2.90
C ARG A 109 -10.18 -8.27 2.08
N ILE A 110 -10.08 -9.49 1.55
CA ILE A 110 -8.91 -9.93 0.77
C ILE A 110 -8.80 -9.11 -0.52
N GLN A 111 -9.91 -8.93 -1.24
CA GLN A 111 -9.94 -8.15 -2.48
C GLN A 111 -9.64 -6.67 -2.21
N ALA A 112 -10.10 -6.13 -1.09
CA ALA A 112 -9.72 -4.78 -0.66
C ALA A 112 -8.22 -4.66 -0.34
N LEU A 113 -7.64 -5.68 0.31
CA LEU A 113 -6.19 -5.76 0.52
C LEU A 113 -5.43 -5.86 -0.80
N ASP A 114 -5.93 -6.60 -1.80
CA ASP A 114 -5.27 -6.71 -3.11
C ASP A 114 -5.15 -5.36 -3.81
N VAL A 115 -6.20 -4.52 -3.74
CA VAL A 115 -6.14 -3.14 -4.26
C VAL A 115 -5.07 -2.35 -3.51
N ILE A 116 -5.04 -2.43 -2.18
CA ILE A 116 -4.04 -1.71 -1.36
C ILE A 116 -2.62 -2.22 -1.66
N LYS A 117 -2.43 -3.53 -1.77
CA LYS A 117 -1.16 -4.18 -2.09
C LYS A 117 -0.67 -3.78 -3.48
N ALA A 118 -1.56 -3.70 -4.48
CA ALA A 118 -1.24 -3.17 -5.80
C ALA A 118 -0.72 -1.73 -5.76
N ILE A 119 -1.30 -0.88 -4.91
CA ILE A 119 -0.78 0.48 -4.66
C ILE A 119 0.59 0.43 -3.97
N SER A 120 0.77 -0.45 -3.00
CA SER A 120 2.04 -0.65 -2.28
C SER A 120 3.17 -1.16 -3.18
N TYR A 121 2.91 -1.84 -4.30
CA TYR A 121 3.97 -2.21 -5.24
C TYR A 121 4.52 -1.03 -6.06
N ARG A 122 3.89 0.14 -6.00
CA ARG A 122 4.25 1.27 -6.86
C ARG A 122 5.53 1.97 -6.40
N LYS A 123 6.52 2.00 -7.28
CA LYS A 123 7.77 2.73 -7.08
C LYS A 123 7.67 4.16 -7.59
N ARG A 124 8.18 5.11 -6.82
CA ARG A 124 8.31 6.52 -7.24
C ARG A 124 9.21 6.60 -8.48
N SER A 125 8.62 6.94 -9.62
CA SER A 125 9.35 7.05 -10.89
C SER A 125 9.62 8.51 -11.27
N LYS A 126 8.59 9.23 -11.73
CA LYS A 126 8.67 10.64 -12.19
C LYS A 126 7.70 11.57 -11.45
N GLU A 127 7.09 11.06 -10.39
CA GLU A 127 5.97 11.71 -9.72
C GLU A 127 6.46 12.70 -8.66
N ASN A 128 5.61 13.69 -8.35
CA ASN A 128 5.89 14.67 -7.31
C ASN A 128 6.08 13.97 -5.96
N VAL A 129 7.15 14.34 -5.27
CA VAL A 129 7.54 13.74 -3.97
C VAL A 129 6.45 13.92 -2.91
N GLY A 130 5.80 15.07 -2.88
CA GLY A 130 4.71 15.37 -1.95
C GLY A 130 3.46 14.53 -2.24
N ASP A 131 3.07 14.40 -3.51
CA ASP A 131 1.92 13.56 -3.89
C ASP A 131 2.18 12.07 -3.59
N TYR A 132 3.40 11.61 -3.85
CA TYR A 132 3.85 10.27 -3.52
C TYR A 132 3.76 9.97 -2.03
N ARG A 133 4.39 10.84 -1.21
CA ARG A 133 4.38 10.69 0.24
C ARG A 133 2.96 10.77 0.80
N ARG A 134 2.12 11.68 0.27
CA ARG A 134 0.72 11.81 0.65
C ARG A 134 -0.06 10.53 0.38
N LEU A 135 0.09 9.94 -0.80
CA LEU A 135 -0.57 8.68 -1.14
C LEU A 135 -0.12 7.55 -0.21
N MET A 136 1.18 7.37 0.01
CA MET A 136 1.69 6.29 0.85
C MET A 136 1.29 6.46 2.33
N LEU A 137 1.23 7.70 2.83
CA LEU A 137 0.64 7.99 4.13
C LEU A 137 -0.82 7.59 4.19
N GLN A 138 -1.63 7.98 3.19
CA GLN A 138 -3.03 7.57 3.11
C GLN A 138 -3.18 6.05 3.06
N VAL A 139 -2.30 5.33 2.35
CA VAL A 139 -2.31 3.85 2.32
C VAL A 139 -2.15 3.28 3.73
N ALA A 140 -1.13 3.72 4.48
CA ALA A 140 -0.89 3.22 5.83
C ALA A 140 -2.01 3.62 6.81
N GLU A 141 -2.48 4.87 6.74
CA GLU A 141 -3.60 5.35 7.57
C GLU A 141 -4.88 4.55 7.33
N ARG A 142 -5.20 4.27 6.07
CA ARG A 142 -6.42 3.53 5.69
C ARG A 142 -6.31 2.04 5.97
N LEU A 143 -5.12 1.46 5.84
CA LEU A 143 -4.86 0.10 6.28
C LEU A 143 -5.06 -0.02 7.80
N LEU A 144 -4.44 0.88 8.57
CA LEU A 144 -4.55 0.92 10.04
C LEU A 144 -5.96 1.21 10.52
N ALA A 145 -6.70 2.13 9.87
CA ALA A 145 -8.10 2.41 10.19
C ALA A 145 -8.97 1.16 9.97
N GLY A 146 -8.77 0.45 8.85
CA GLY A 146 -9.48 -0.80 8.56
C GLY A 146 -9.21 -1.89 9.59
N THR A 147 -7.93 -2.12 9.95
CA THR A 147 -7.54 -3.19 10.88
C THR A 147 -7.84 -2.85 12.34
N SER A 148 -7.70 -1.59 12.74
CA SER A 148 -8.03 -1.15 14.10
C SER A 148 -9.54 -1.26 14.39
N ALA A 149 -10.40 -1.01 13.41
CA ALA A 149 -11.83 -1.24 13.52
C ALA A 149 -12.19 -2.72 13.78
N MET A 150 -11.33 -3.66 13.36
CA MET A 150 -11.45 -5.09 13.67
C MET A 150 -10.88 -5.47 15.05
N GLY A 151 -10.27 -4.53 15.77
CA GLY A 151 -9.61 -4.80 17.06
C GLY A 151 -8.16 -5.31 16.95
N LEU A 152 -7.55 -5.29 15.78
CA LEU A 152 -6.21 -5.85 15.56
C LEU A 152 -5.06 -5.08 16.23
N MET A 153 -5.31 -3.86 16.70
CA MET A 153 -4.33 -3.09 17.50
C MET A 153 -4.17 -3.66 18.92
N GLN A 154 -5.24 -4.24 19.46
CA GLN A 154 -5.31 -4.83 20.79
C GLN A 154 -6.15 -6.10 20.69
N PRO A 155 -5.63 -7.15 20.05
CA PRO A 155 -6.43 -8.33 19.72
C PRO A 155 -6.83 -9.08 20.99
N THR A 156 -8.07 -9.55 21.02
CA THR A 156 -8.52 -10.48 22.05
C THR A 156 -7.97 -11.88 21.76
N ALA A 157 -7.97 -12.76 22.78
CA ALA A 157 -7.57 -14.15 22.57
C ALA A 157 -8.41 -14.87 21.49
N ALA A 158 -9.70 -14.55 21.40
CA ALA A 158 -10.58 -15.09 20.37
C ALA A 158 -10.22 -14.60 18.96
N LEU A 159 -9.90 -13.31 18.80
CA LEU A 159 -9.45 -12.78 17.52
C LEU A 159 -8.11 -13.39 17.10
N MET A 160 -7.20 -13.63 18.06
CA MET A 160 -5.95 -14.34 17.77
C MET A 160 -6.22 -15.79 17.30
N ASP A 161 -7.18 -16.50 17.90
CA ASP A 161 -7.56 -17.84 17.44
C ASP A 161 -8.14 -17.83 16.01
N GLU A 162 -8.96 -16.82 15.69
CA GLU A 162 -9.49 -16.64 14.32
C GLU A 162 -8.39 -16.33 13.29
N LEU A 163 -7.31 -15.65 13.68
CA LEU A 163 -6.16 -15.34 12.81
C LEU A 163 -5.17 -16.50 12.68
N ASP A 164 -5.39 -17.62 13.38
CA ASP A 164 -4.53 -18.79 13.26
C ASP A 164 -4.60 -19.41 11.86
N VAL A 165 -3.64 -20.29 11.53
CA VAL A 165 -3.57 -20.96 10.22
C VAL A 165 -4.87 -21.71 9.89
N ASP A 166 -5.46 -22.33 10.91
CA ASP A 166 -6.73 -23.06 10.81
C ASP A 166 -7.96 -22.18 11.13
N GLY A 167 -7.73 -20.91 11.46
CA GLY A 167 -8.76 -19.95 11.82
C GLY A 167 -9.49 -19.39 10.60
N SER A 168 -10.71 -18.87 10.82
CA SER A 168 -11.55 -18.29 9.75
C SER A 168 -10.94 -17.06 9.09
N LEU A 169 -10.00 -16.38 9.76
CA LEU A 169 -9.28 -15.20 9.29
C LEU A 169 -7.81 -15.51 8.95
N GLY A 170 -7.39 -16.78 8.92
CA GLY A 170 -6.00 -17.16 8.65
C GLY A 170 -5.48 -16.67 7.30
N GLU A 171 -6.27 -16.83 6.24
CA GLU A 171 -5.93 -16.34 4.89
C GLU A 171 -5.85 -14.80 4.84
N PHE A 172 -6.77 -14.13 5.54
CA PHE A 172 -6.76 -12.68 5.69
C PHE A 172 -5.52 -12.19 6.43
N ALA A 173 -5.13 -12.86 7.53
CA ALA A 173 -3.94 -12.54 8.30
C ALA A 173 -2.67 -12.60 7.44
N LEU A 174 -2.55 -13.64 6.61
CA LEU A 174 -1.44 -13.80 5.68
C LEU A 174 -1.42 -12.70 4.62
N HIS A 175 -2.56 -12.41 3.97
CA HIS A 175 -2.64 -11.34 2.98
C HIS A 175 -2.35 -9.96 3.58
N LEU A 176 -2.79 -9.71 4.82
CA LEU A 176 -2.50 -8.49 5.54
C LEU A 176 -0.99 -8.38 5.82
N ALA A 177 -0.38 -9.45 6.33
CA ALA A 177 1.04 -9.51 6.62
C ALA A 177 1.91 -9.26 5.36
N GLU A 178 1.55 -9.88 4.24
CA GLU A 178 2.22 -9.65 2.95
C GLU A 178 2.06 -8.20 2.48
N THR A 179 0.85 -7.64 2.59
CA THR A 179 0.57 -6.26 2.18
C THR A 179 1.38 -5.26 3.02
N MET A 180 1.41 -5.47 4.33
CA MET A 180 2.22 -4.70 5.26
C MET A 180 3.72 -4.85 4.98
N SER A 181 4.18 -6.06 4.67
CA SER A 181 5.59 -6.31 4.37
C SER A 181 6.03 -5.58 3.11
N VAL A 182 5.28 -5.72 2.01
CA VAL A 182 5.52 -5.02 0.73
C VAL A 182 5.53 -3.50 0.93
N PHE A 183 4.55 -2.98 1.68
CA PHE A 183 4.48 -1.54 1.95
C PHE A 183 5.66 -1.08 2.82
N GLY A 184 5.96 -1.80 3.90
CA GLY A 184 7.00 -1.44 4.85
C GLY A 184 8.40 -1.45 4.22
N GLU A 185 8.71 -2.45 3.40
CA GLU A 185 10.00 -2.53 2.72
C GLU A 185 10.25 -1.36 1.76
N ALA A 186 9.22 -0.94 1.04
CA ALA A 186 9.36 0.06 -0.01
C ALA A 186 9.11 1.50 0.49
N HIS A 187 8.19 1.68 1.44
CA HIS A 187 7.56 2.99 1.72
C HIS A 187 7.57 3.40 3.18
N PHE A 188 8.15 2.64 4.11
CA PHE A 188 8.11 2.98 5.54
C PHE A 188 8.65 4.38 5.85
N ARG A 189 9.65 4.86 5.12
CA ARG A 189 10.18 6.23 5.23
C ARG A 189 9.14 7.33 4.97
N CYS A 190 8.06 7.05 4.23
CA CYS A 190 6.97 8.00 4.04
C CYS A 190 6.21 8.26 5.34
N LEU A 191 6.21 7.31 6.28
CA LEU A 191 5.47 7.37 7.55
C LEU A 191 6.21 8.15 8.64
N VAL A 192 7.53 8.18 8.57
CA VAL A 192 8.35 8.90 9.54
C VAL A 192 8.15 10.40 9.30
N PRO A 193 7.81 11.19 10.34
CA PRO A 193 7.81 12.63 10.24
C PRO A 193 9.19 13.09 9.78
N ALA A 194 9.26 13.97 8.79
CA ALA A 194 10.50 14.66 8.49
C ALA A 194 10.95 15.33 9.79
N SER A 195 12.05 14.86 10.37
CA SER A 195 12.60 15.43 11.60
C SER A 195 12.69 16.95 11.43
N THR A 196 12.32 17.65 12.48
CA THR A 196 12.18 19.11 12.59
C THR A 196 13.52 19.85 12.46
N SER A 197 14.28 19.60 11.39
CA SER A 197 15.23 20.56 10.84
C SER A 197 14.64 21.33 9.64
N ALA A 198 13.51 20.87 9.08
CA ALA A 198 12.79 21.53 7.97
C ALA A 198 11.47 22.20 8.38
N ALA A 199 10.97 22.00 9.61
CA ALA A 199 9.75 22.65 10.10
C ALA A 199 9.89 24.16 10.33
N ALA A 200 11.11 24.70 10.28
CA ALA A 200 11.35 26.14 10.25
C ALA A 200 11.17 26.77 8.84
N ALA A 201 11.00 25.98 7.77
CA ALA A 201 11.07 26.50 6.40
C ALA A 201 9.75 26.49 5.60
N THR A 202 8.69 25.79 6.02
CA THR A 202 7.46 25.67 5.19
C THR A 202 6.16 25.84 5.97
N ALA A 203 6.14 26.72 6.97
CA ALA A 203 4.91 27.30 7.53
C ALA A 203 4.27 28.38 6.61
N ALA A 204 4.50 28.33 5.30
CA ALA A 204 4.05 29.34 4.35
C ALA A 204 3.64 28.71 3.00
N ALA A 205 2.50 28.02 2.98
CA ALA A 205 1.65 27.95 1.79
C ALA A 205 0.34 27.22 2.13
N ALA A 206 -0.62 27.99 2.64
CA ALA A 206 -2.02 27.62 2.60
C ALA A 206 -2.49 27.52 1.14
N SER A 207 -3.23 26.46 0.80
CA SER A 207 -4.34 26.56 -0.17
C SER A 207 -5.24 25.34 -0.02
N GLY A 208 -6.51 25.59 0.29
CA GLY A 208 -7.49 24.58 0.61
C GLY A 208 -7.91 23.70 -0.58
N ALA A 209 -8.29 22.47 -0.22
CA ALA A 209 -9.41 21.74 -0.80
C ALA A 209 -9.81 20.66 0.23
N ALA A 210 -11.07 20.71 0.68
CA ALA A 210 -11.72 19.76 1.59
C ALA A 210 -11.95 18.40 0.89
N VAL A 211 -12.32 17.27 1.51
CA VAL A 211 -13.06 16.95 2.73
C VAL A 211 -12.57 15.57 3.20
N CYS A 212 -11.90 15.47 4.35
CA CYS A 212 -12.01 14.24 5.15
C CYS A 212 -13.35 14.34 5.90
N SER A 213 -14.16 13.28 5.86
CA SER A 213 -15.38 13.26 6.68
C SER A 213 -14.99 13.43 8.15
N ALA A 214 -15.79 14.14 8.94
CA ALA A 214 -15.53 14.30 10.37
C ALA A 214 -15.41 12.96 11.11
N ALA A 215 -15.96 11.88 10.55
CA ALA A 215 -15.83 10.51 11.06
C ALA A 215 -14.42 9.92 10.86
N ASP A 216 -13.76 10.18 9.73
CA ASP A 216 -12.36 9.77 9.50
C ASP A 216 -11.39 10.53 10.40
N ALA A 217 -11.64 11.82 10.59
CA ALA A 217 -10.86 12.64 11.52
C ALA A 217 -11.09 12.22 12.98
N ALA A 218 -12.32 11.82 13.35
CA ALA A 218 -12.64 11.30 14.68
C ALA A 218 -12.06 9.90 14.92
N ALA A 219 -11.96 9.03 13.92
CA ALA A 219 -11.28 7.74 14.03
C ALA A 219 -9.76 7.90 14.18
N LEU A 220 -9.14 8.83 13.43
CA LEU A 220 -7.73 9.19 13.61
C LEU A 220 -7.48 9.90 14.95
N ALA A 221 -8.41 10.75 15.41
CA ALA A 221 -8.33 11.44 16.71
C ALA A 221 -8.67 10.53 17.90
N ALA A 222 -9.45 9.46 17.71
CA ALA A 222 -9.63 8.42 18.71
C ALA A 222 -8.37 7.57 18.89
N ILE A 223 -7.52 7.48 17.86
CA ILE A 223 -6.15 6.98 17.95
C ILE A 223 -5.19 8.06 18.51
N GLY A 224 -5.53 9.34 18.31
CA GLY A 224 -4.76 10.51 18.71
C GLY A 224 -5.25 11.21 19.97
N GLY A 225 -5.08 10.58 21.14
CA GLY A 225 -4.94 11.34 22.38
C GLY A 225 -3.67 12.21 22.36
N PRO A 226 -3.40 13.04 23.39
CA PRO A 226 -2.18 13.85 23.50
C PRO A 226 -0.86 13.02 23.45
N ASP A 227 -0.96 11.69 23.49
CA ASP A 227 0.10 10.68 23.29
C ASP A 227 0.04 9.98 21.91
N SER A 228 -0.40 10.66 20.85
CA SER A 228 -0.66 10.06 19.53
C SER A 228 0.59 9.34 18.98
N LEU A 229 0.55 8.00 18.95
CA LEU A 229 1.53 7.18 18.26
C LEU A 229 1.60 7.64 16.80
N SER A 230 2.80 7.99 16.31
CA SER A 230 2.96 8.31 14.89
C SER A 230 2.42 7.16 14.02
N VAL A 231 1.95 7.46 12.80
CA VAL A 231 1.47 6.44 11.84
C VAL A 231 2.51 5.33 11.66
N ALA A 232 3.80 5.68 11.66
CA ALA A 232 4.91 4.72 11.62
C ALA A 232 4.90 3.77 12.83
N ASN A 233 4.68 4.28 14.04
CA ASN A 233 4.64 3.44 15.24
C ASN A 233 3.40 2.55 15.27
N ALA A 234 2.22 3.09 14.93
CA ALA A 234 1.00 2.29 14.81
C ALA A 234 1.16 1.16 13.76
N PHE A 235 1.82 1.46 12.65
CA PHE A 235 2.18 0.47 11.62
C PHE A 235 3.08 -0.64 12.18
N CYS A 236 4.16 -0.28 12.86
CA CYS A 236 5.04 -1.28 13.47
C CYS A 236 4.35 -2.08 14.58
N MET A 237 3.48 -1.47 15.38
CA MET A 237 2.69 -2.17 16.40
C MET A 237 1.74 -3.20 15.76
N GLN A 238 1.07 -2.86 14.66
CA GLN A 238 0.23 -3.81 13.92
C GLN A 238 1.05 -5.00 13.41
N ALA A 239 2.22 -4.73 12.82
CA ALA A 239 3.11 -5.76 12.32
C ALA A 239 3.62 -6.65 13.46
N LEU A 240 3.90 -6.05 14.62
CA LEU A 240 4.38 -6.78 15.79
C LEU A 240 3.30 -7.71 16.35
N VAL A 241 2.03 -7.26 16.38
CA VAL A 241 0.90 -8.10 16.76
C VAL A 241 0.84 -9.36 15.89
N LEU A 242 0.92 -9.20 14.56
CA LEU A 242 0.92 -10.32 13.62
C LEU A 242 2.16 -11.21 13.77
N THR A 243 3.33 -10.62 14.06
CA THR A 243 4.60 -11.36 14.26
C THR A 243 4.58 -12.19 15.56
N ARG A 244 3.82 -11.77 16.56
CA ARG A 244 3.65 -12.48 17.85
C ARG A 244 2.64 -13.63 17.78
N HIS A 245 2.08 -13.91 16.60
CA HIS A 245 1.13 -15.00 16.46
C HIS A 245 1.81 -16.35 16.74
N PRO A 246 1.41 -17.11 17.77
CA PRO A 246 2.19 -18.25 18.27
C PRO A 246 2.23 -19.45 17.32
N ARG A 247 1.32 -19.50 16.34
CA ARG A 247 1.11 -20.66 15.45
C ARG A 247 1.06 -20.34 13.96
N ASN A 248 1.03 -19.06 13.59
CA ASN A 248 0.87 -18.65 12.19
C ASN A 248 2.23 -18.36 11.56
N VAL A 249 3.02 -19.43 11.36
CA VAL A 249 4.37 -19.36 10.77
C VAL A 249 4.38 -18.63 9.41
N PRO A 250 3.41 -18.82 8.49
CA PRO A 250 3.35 -18.06 7.24
C PRO A 250 3.27 -16.54 7.45
N VAL A 251 2.44 -16.07 8.39
CA VAL A 251 2.32 -14.64 8.74
C VAL A 251 3.65 -14.08 9.26
N VAL A 252 4.30 -14.81 10.15
CA VAL A 252 5.59 -14.40 10.72
C VAL A 252 6.69 -14.36 9.65
N ALA A 253 6.73 -15.38 8.78
CA ALA A 253 7.67 -15.44 7.67
C ALA A 253 7.47 -14.27 6.69
N ALA A 254 6.22 -13.90 6.38
CA ALA A 254 5.91 -12.78 5.50
C ALA A 254 6.44 -11.43 6.04
N LEU A 255 6.39 -11.20 7.35
CA LEU A 255 6.88 -9.97 7.99
C LEU A 255 8.38 -9.96 8.31
N THR A 256 9.06 -11.11 8.20
CA THR A 256 10.48 -11.21 8.54
C THR A 256 11.35 -10.29 7.68
N ASN A 257 11.09 -10.23 6.37
CA ASN A 257 11.86 -9.38 5.46
C ASN A 257 11.66 -7.88 5.75
N PHE A 258 10.44 -7.48 6.11
CA PHE A 258 10.15 -6.13 6.59
C PHE A 258 10.99 -5.79 7.83
N TRP A 259 10.99 -6.63 8.86
CA TRP A 259 11.78 -6.38 10.07
C TRP A 259 13.28 -6.32 9.80
N VAL A 260 13.81 -7.24 9.00
CA VAL A 260 15.23 -7.25 8.61
C VAL A 260 15.61 -5.97 7.86
N THR A 261 14.75 -5.53 6.93
CA THR A 261 14.96 -4.30 6.17
C THR A 261 14.94 -3.09 7.08
N LEU A 262 13.96 -3.02 7.98
CA LEU A 262 13.79 -1.92 8.92
C LEU A 262 14.98 -1.80 9.89
N PHE A 263 15.45 -2.91 10.46
CA PHE A 263 16.63 -2.89 11.33
C PHE A 263 17.91 -2.54 10.57
N ARG A 264 18.10 -3.08 9.37
CA ARG A 264 19.26 -2.76 8.54
C ARG A 264 19.32 -1.27 8.24
N ASP A 265 18.18 -0.68 7.90
CA ASP A 265 18.09 0.74 7.59
C ASP A 265 18.34 1.61 8.83
N SER A 266 17.77 1.25 9.98
CA SER A 266 18.02 1.94 11.26
C SER A 266 19.51 1.90 11.67
N ILE A 267 20.17 0.74 11.55
CA ILE A 267 21.61 0.60 11.85
C ILE A 267 22.48 1.44 10.90
N ARG A 268 22.16 1.44 9.60
CA ARG A 268 22.89 2.24 8.60
C ARG A 268 22.79 3.73 8.92
N GLU A 269 21.63 4.16 9.38
CA GLU A 269 21.37 5.56 9.72
C GLU A 269 22.07 5.96 11.03
N ASP A 270 22.16 5.08 12.03
CA ASP A 270 22.97 5.32 13.23
C ASP A 270 24.47 5.40 12.89
N GLN A 271 24.95 4.52 12.01
CA GLN A 271 26.34 4.57 11.54
C GLN A 271 26.62 5.81 10.70
N LEU A 272 25.68 6.23 9.85
CA LEU A 272 25.75 7.46 9.07
C LEU A 272 25.69 8.68 9.98
N GLY A 273 24.81 8.69 10.98
CA GLY A 273 24.70 9.74 11.99
C GLY A 273 25.98 9.87 12.80
N ALA A 274 26.58 8.75 13.23
CA ALA A 274 27.88 8.73 13.91
C ALA A 274 29.04 9.15 12.98
N ALA A 275 28.99 8.82 11.68
CA ALA A 275 29.98 9.29 10.71
C ALA A 275 29.83 10.79 10.41
N LEU A 276 28.60 11.28 10.22
CA LEU A 276 28.29 12.69 10.02
C LEU A 276 28.58 13.51 11.28
N ALA A 277 28.32 13.02 12.48
CA ALA A 277 28.72 13.68 13.73
C ALA A 277 30.25 13.80 13.84
N ARG A 278 31.00 12.75 13.43
CA ARG A 278 32.46 12.77 13.33
C ARG A 278 32.99 13.71 12.23
N HIS A 279 32.22 13.96 11.18
CA HIS A 279 32.57 14.89 10.10
C HIS A 279 32.07 16.32 10.34
N ALA A 280 30.97 16.52 11.05
CA ALA A 280 30.39 17.82 11.39
C ALA A 280 31.21 18.53 12.48
N THR A 281 31.87 17.77 13.37
CA THR A 281 32.95 18.30 14.20
C THR A 281 34.17 18.75 13.40
N ALA A 282 34.25 18.40 12.10
CA ALA A 282 35.32 18.80 11.18
C ALA A 282 34.90 19.80 10.08
N ALA A 283 33.61 20.01 9.81
CA ALA A 283 33.14 20.83 8.69
C ALA A 283 31.86 21.62 9.03
N ALA A 284 32.04 22.80 9.61
CA ALA A 284 31.00 23.82 9.70
C ALA A 284 30.92 24.62 8.39
N ALA A 285 30.28 24.08 7.34
CA ALA A 285 29.85 24.88 6.20
C ALA A 285 28.82 24.16 5.32
N GLY A 286 27.58 24.65 5.36
CA GLY A 286 26.62 24.62 4.24
C GLY A 286 26.15 23.26 3.73
N TYR A 287 25.07 22.73 4.31
CA TYR A 287 24.35 21.58 3.74
C TYR A 287 23.04 22.02 3.06
N LYS A 288 22.84 21.57 1.81
CA LYS A 288 21.62 21.78 1.02
C LYS A 288 20.61 20.64 1.26
N SER A 289 19.33 20.99 1.12
CA SER A 289 18.10 20.17 1.21
C SER A 289 18.29 18.65 1.08
N ALA A 290 17.87 17.92 2.12
CA ALA A 290 17.95 16.46 2.20
C ALA A 290 16.97 15.77 1.24
N ASP A 291 17.46 14.75 0.53
CA ASP A 291 16.66 13.77 -0.18
C ASP A 291 15.93 12.87 0.83
N ILE A 292 14.66 12.54 0.59
CA ILE A 292 13.83 11.73 1.50
C ILE A 292 14.43 10.33 1.72
N SER A 293 15.26 9.87 0.79
CA SER A 293 16.02 8.62 0.92
C SER A 293 17.02 8.62 2.09
N GLN A 294 17.31 9.77 2.72
CA GLN A 294 18.32 9.93 3.76
C GLN A 294 17.76 10.30 5.15
N MET A 295 16.44 10.20 5.36
CA MET A 295 15.85 10.52 6.67
C MET A 295 16.09 9.39 7.69
N PRO A 296 16.59 9.71 8.91
CA PRO A 296 16.84 8.72 9.94
C PRO A 296 15.53 8.15 10.52
N ILE A 297 15.47 6.83 10.61
CA ILE A 297 14.45 5.99 11.23
C ILE A 297 15.01 5.60 12.61
N SER A 298 14.55 6.30 13.64
CA SER A 298 14.77 5.87 15.02
C SER A 298 13.66 4.91 15.41
N LEU A 299 14.01 3.64 15.64
CA LEU A 299 13.09 2.63 16.16
C LEU A 299 13.04 2.71 17.68
N PRO A 300 11.84 2.68 18.31
CA PRO A 300 11.74 2.56 19.76
C PRO A 300 12.45 1.30 20.26
N HIS A 301 13.27 1.43 21.31
CA HIS A 301 14.00 0.29 21.89
C HIS A 301 13.09 -0.89 22.26
N GLU A 302 11.90 -0.58 22.78
CA GLU A 302 10.89 -1.59 23.13
C GLU A 302 10.48 -2.45 21.94
N LEU A 303 10.44 -1.85 20.75
CA LEU A 303 10.06 -2.53 19.51
C LEU A 303 11.17 -3.48 19.05
N CYS A 304 12.43 -3.04 19.14
CA CYS A 304 13.60 -3.89 18.86
C CYS A 304 13.63 -5.13 19.78
N VAL A 305 13.42 -4.93 21.08
CA VAL A 305 13.36 -6.04 22.06
C VAL A 305 12.20 -6.98 21.74
N ALA A 306 11.02 -6.44 21.47
CA ALA A 306 9.83 -7.24 21.18
C ALA A 306 9.98 -8.13 19.94
N VAL A 307 10.58 -7.61 18.86
CA VAL A 307 10.82 -8.39 17.63
C VAL A 307 11.91 -9.44 17.85
N LEU A 308 12.97 -9.14 18.60
CA LEU A 308 13.99 -10.13 18.95
C LEU A 308 13.39 -11.27 19.78
N GLN A 309 12.54 -10.95 20.76
CA GLN A 309 11.82 -11.96 21.55
C GLN A 309 10.95 -12.87 20.67
N ALA A 310 10.13 -12.28 19.79
CA ALA A 310 9.29 -13.03 18.87
C ALA A 310 10.12 -13.92 17.91
N SER A 311 11.26 -13.41 17.43
CA SER A 311 12.19 -14.17 16.59
C SER A 311 12.81 -15.36 17.34
N CYS A 312 13.20 -15.17 18.60
CA CYS A 312 13.71 -16.24 19.46
C CYS A 312 12.66 -17.32 19.75
N GLU A 313 11.41 -16.93 19.96
CA GLU A 313 10.29 -17.87 20.15
C GLU A 313 10.03 -18.69 18.89
N LEU A 314 10.00 -18.06 17.72
CA LEU A 314 9.87 -18.76 16.44
C LEU A 314 11.02 -19.76 16.23
N MET A 315 12.27 -19.36 16.49
CA MET A 315 13.41 -20.28 16.39
C MET A 315 13.23 -21.50 17.30
N ARG A 316 12.75 -21.33 18.54
CA ARG A 316 12.47 -22.46 19.45
C ARG A 316 11.40 -23.40 18.93
N GLN A 317 10.39 -22.89 18.23
CA GLN A 317 9.32 -23.70 17.66
C GLN A 317 9.76 -24.46 16.40
N THR A 318 10.64 -23.86 15.60
CA THR A 318 11.11 -24.45 14.33
C THR A 318 12.24 -25.46 14.49
N VAL A 319 12.98 -25.44 15.61
CA VAL A 319 13.95 -26.48 15.93
C VAL A 319 13.16 -27.74 16.31
N PRO A 320 13.11 -28.78 15.46
CA PRO A 320 12.47 -30.02 15.84
C PRO A 320 13.18 -30.51 17.10
N SER A 321 12.40 -30.90 18.11
CA SER A 321 12.90 -31.59 19.30
C SER A 321 13.61 -32.87 18.84
N SER A 322 14.89 -32.78 18.52
CA SER A 322 15.73 -33.92 18.24
C SER A 322 15.90 -34.70 19.55
N ASP A 323 15.44 -35.94 19.50
CA ASP A 323 15.69 -37.09 20.40
C ASP A 323 14.72 -37.40 21.54
N PRO A 324 13.83 -38.40 21.34
CA PRO A 324 13.39 -39.31 22.38
C PRO A 324 14.27 -40.59 22.50
N VAL A 325 15.43 -40.68 21.84
CA VAL A 325 16.26 -41.92 21.82
C VAL A 325 17.45 -41.85 22.80
N VAL A 326 17.23 -41.42 24.03
CA VAL A 326 18.10 -41.76 25.18
C VAL A 326 17.24 -41.92 26.44
N ARG A 327 16.43 -42.98 26.48
CA ARG A 327 16.05 -43.67 27.71
C ARG A 327 16.32 -45.15 27.50
N GLY A 328 17.61 -45.49 27.57
CA GLY A 328 18.08 -46.82 27.92
C GLY A 328 18.44 -46.82 29.40
#